data_AF-A0AA97D907-F1
#
_entry.id   AF-A0AA97D907-F1
#
_cell.length_a   1.000
_cell.length_b   1.000
_cell.length_c   1.000
_cell.angle_alpha   90.00
_cell.angle_beta   90.00
_cell.angle_gamma   90.00
#
_symmetry.space_group_name_H-M   'P 1'
#
loop_
_entity.id
_entity.type
_entity.pdbx_description
1 polymer ?
#
loop_
_entity_poly.entity_id
_entity_poly.type
_entity_poly.pdbx_seq_one_letter_code
_entity_poly.pdbx_strand_id
1 'polypeptide(L)'
;MGELAQLPNIGEKVEAQLNQVGITTYDELKRQGAQQAWLHIQVIDPSACIHRLLALEGALQGIPKKLLPAERKAELKEFYQCHKL
;
A
#
# COMPACT_ATOMS: atom_id res chain seq x y z
N MET A 1 -17.64 -1.67 -1.86
CA MET A 1 -16.64 -1.71 -0.77
C MET A 1 -16.42 -3.15 -0.29
N GLY A 2 -15.28 -3.75 -0.62
CA GLY A 2 -14.86 -5.07 -0.18
C GLY A 2 -14.14 -5.04 1.17
N GLU A 3 -13.50 -6.16 1.55
CA GLU A 3 -12.78 -6.33 2.82
C GLU A 3 -11.63 -5.32 2.96
N LEU A 4 -10.82 -5.14 1.91
CA LEU A 4 -9.63 -4.30 1.95
C LEU A 4 -9.97 -2.83 2.12
N ALA A 5 -11.07 -2.35 1.53
CA ALA A 5 -11.52 -0.98 1.70
C ALA A 5 -12.00 -0.65 3.12
N GLN A 6 -12.21 -1.66 3.99
CA GLN A 6 -12.51 -1.44 5.42
C GLN A 6 -11.25 -1.12 6.23
N LEU A 7 -10.05 -1.40 5.68
CA LEU A 7 -8.78 -1.13 6.33
C LEU A 7 -8.47 0.37 6.36
N PRO A 8 -7.76 0.86 7.38
CA PRO A 8 -7.39 2.25 7.42
C PRO A 8 -6.55 2.60 6.19
N ASN A 9 -6.84 3.75 5.59
CA ASN A 9 -6.14 4.32 4.44
C ASN A 9 -6.41 3.66 3.07
N ILE A 10 -7.17 2.56 3.01
CA ILE A 10 -7.53 1.91 1.73
C ILE A 10 -8.96 2.33 1.37
N GLY A 11 -9.10 3.03 0.25
CA GLY A 11 -10.41 3.29 -0.36
C GLY A 11 -10.66 2.37 -1.55
N GLU A 12 -11.86 2.43 -2.12
CA GLU A 12 -12.30 1.56 -3.23
C GLU A 12 -11.34 1.54 -4.42
N LYS A 13 -10.73 2.69 -4.76
CA LYS A 13 -9.75 2.75 -5.85
C LYS A 13 -8.47 1.95 -5.55
N VAL A 14 -7.98 1.99 -4.31
CA VAL A 14 -6.77 1.25 -3.92
C VAL A 14 -7.09 -0.24 -3.81
N GLU A 15 -8.26 -0.59 -3.27
CA GLU A 15 -8.77 -1.96 -3.27
C GLU A 15 -8.88 -2.53 -4.69
N ALA A 16 -9.46 -1.79 -5.63
CA ALA A 16 -9.56 -2.23 -7.02
C ALA A 16 -8.19 -2.51 -7.66
N GLN A 17 -7.17 -1.71 -7.33
CA GLN A 17 -5.80 -1.92 -7.80
C GLN A 17 -5.15 -3.14 -7.17
N LEU A 18 -5.33 -3.34 -5.86
CA LEU A 18 -4.88 -4.54 -5.15
C LEU A 18 -5.50 -5.79 -5.78
N ASN A 19 -6.81 -5.78 -6.01
CA ASN A 19 -7.52 -6.88 -6.66
C ASN A 19 -6.98 -7.15 -8.07
N GLN A 20 -6.71 -6.10 -8.85
CA GLN A 20 -6.16 -6.23 -10.21
C GLN A 20 -4.77 -6.87 -10.23
N VAL A 21 -3.99 -6.72 -9.15
CA VAL A 21 -2.68 -7.36 -8.98
C VAL A 21 -2.72 -8.67 -8.18
N GLY A 22 -3.92 -9.22 -7.96
CA GLY A 22 -4.11 -10.51 -7.30
C GLY A 22 -4.01 -10.47 -5.77
N ILE A 23 -4.21 -9.31 -5.15
CA ILE A 23 -4.30 -9.15 -3.69
C ILE A 23 -5.76 -8.82 -3.36
N THR A 24 -6.49 -9.80 -2.88
CA THR A 24 -7.94 -9.71 -2.65
C THR A 24 -8.35 -9.77 -1.18
N THR A 25 -7.44 -10.22 -0.30
CA THR A 25 -7.69 -10.35 1.14
C THR A 25 -6.62 -9.64 1.98
N TYR A 26 -6.95 -9.32 3.23
CA TYR A 26 -5.98 -8.76 4.16
C TYR A 26 -4.77 -9.68 4.38
N ASP A 27 -4.99 -11.00 4.47
CA ASP A 27 -3.92 -11.97 4.67
C ASP A 27 -2.95 -12.03 3.48
N GLU A 28 -3.44 -11.88 2.24
CA GLU A 28 -2.60 -11.76 1.07
C GLU A 28 -1.76 -10.47 1.09
N LEU A 29 -2.39 -9.34 1.43
CA LEU A 29 -1.69 -8.07 1.58
C LEU A 29 -0.63 -8.15 2.66
N LYS A 30 -0.93 -8.79 3.79
CA LYS A 30 -0.01 -9.01 4.92
C LYS A 30 1.15 -9.91 4.55
N ARG A 31 0.88 -10.98 3.80
CA ARG A 31 1.92 -11.91 3.31
C ARG A 31 2.87 -11.24 2.34
N GLN A 32 2.38 -10.36 1.48
CA GLN A 32 3.23 -9.63 0.52
C GLN A 32 3.95 -8.42 1.14
N GLY A 33 3.29 -7.72 2.05
CA GLY A 33 3.76 -6.46 2.61
C GLY A 33 3.51 -5.25 1.69
N ALA A 34 3.59 -4.06 2.28
CA ALA A 34 3.26 -2.80 1.59
C ALA A 34 4.16 -2.52 0.38
N GLN A 35 5.46 -2.83 0.49
CA GLN A 35 6.45 -2.60 -0.56
C GLN A 35 6.15 -3.44 -1.80
N GLN A 36 5.96 -4.75 -1.63
CA GLN A 36 5.69 -5.66 -2.75
C GLN A 36 4.33 -5.36 -3.41
N ALA A 37 3.29 -5.12 -2.60
CA ALA A 37 1.99 -4.72 -3.11
C ALA A 37 2.07 -3.43 -3.93
N TRP A 38 2.84 -2.44 -3.45
CA TRP A 38 3.06 -1.20 -4.19
C TRP A 38 3.84 -1.41 -5.49
N LEU A 39 4.87 -2.27 -5.51
CA LEU A 39 5.60 -2.64 -6.73
C LEU A 39 4.67 -3.23 -7.79
N HIS A 40 3.73 -4.08 -7.39
CA HIS A 40 2.75 -4.62 -8.32
C HIS A 40 1.79 -3.55 -8.84
N ILE A 41 1.31 -2.65 -7.96
CA ILE A 41 0.40 -1.58 -8.37
C ILE A 41 1.06 -0.62 -9.35
N GLN A 42 2.32 -0.22 -9.16
CA GLN A 42 2.98 0.74 -10.07
C GLN A 42 3.14 0.22 -11.51
N VAL A 43 3.15 -1.11 -11.71
CA VAL A 43 3.19 -1.72 -13.05
C VAL A 43 1.90 -1.46 -13.83
N ILE A 44 0.75 -1.40 -13.14
CA ILE A 44 -0.56 -1.17 -13.75
C ILE A 44 -1.05 0.28 -13.61
N ASP A 45 -0.49 1.05 -12.68
CA ASP A 45 -0.83 2.44 -12.42
C ASP A 45 0.44 3.28 -12.20
N PRO A 46 0.94 3.99 -13.23
CA PRO A 46 2.12 4.86 -13.08
C PRO A 46 1.88 6.06 -12.14
N SER A 47 0.64 6.33 -11.73
CA SER A 47 0.33 7.33 -10.70
C SER A 47 0.51 6.80 -9.26
N ALA A 48 1.03 5.59 -9.09
CA ALA A 48 1.36 5.02 -7.79
C ALA A 48 2.45 5.85 -7.08
N CYS A 49 2.02 6.80 -6.24
CA CYS A 49 2.94 7.67 -5.51
C CYS A 49 3.26 7.14 -4.10
N ILE A 50 4.17 7.83 -3.42
CA ILE A 50 4.57 7.54 -2.03
C ILE A 50 3.37 7.48 -1.07
N HIS A 51 2.33 8.29 -1.26
CA HIS A 51 1.15 8.25 -0.39
C HIS A 51 0.41 6.91 -0.46
N ARG A 52 0.48 6.21 -1.60
CA ARG A 52 -0.10 4.88 -1.77
C ARG A 52 0.70 3.84 -0.98
N LEU A 53 2.03 3.89 -1.06
CA LEU A 53 2.91 3.03 -0.26
C LEU A 53 2.67 3.22 1.25
N LEU A 54 2.62 4.47 1.71
CA LEU A 54 2.33 4.79 3.11
C LEU A 54 0.91 4.37 3.54
N ALA A 55 -0.06 4.41 2.62
CA ALA A 55 -1.42 3.95 2.91
C ALA A 55 -1.45 2.43 3.15
N LEU A 56 -0.75 1.65 2.31
CA LEU A 56 -0.66 0.20 2.46
C LEU A 56 0.04 -0.19 3.78
N GLU A 57 1.13 0.49 4.14
CA GLU A 57 1.79 0.25 5.43
C GLU A 57 0.87 0.58 6.61
N GLY A 58 0.17 1.71 6.56
CA GLY A 58 -0.79 2.08 7.60
C GLY A 58 -1.94 1.06 7.72
N ALA A 59 -2.40 0.53 6.59
CA ALA A 59 -3.40 -0.54 6.56
C ALA A 59 -2.91 -1.81 7.27
N LEU A 60 -1.68 -2.23 6.99
CA LEU A 60 -1.05 -3.40 7.61
C LEU A 60 -0.84 -3.23 9.11
N GLN A 61 -0.47 -2.03 9.55
CA GLN A 61 -0.29 -1.70 10.97
C GLN A 61 -1.62 -1.38 11.69
N GLY A 62 -2.75 -1.34 10.97
CA GLY A 62 -4.05 -0.99 11.55
C GLY A 62 -4.15 0.45 12.05
N ILE A 63 -3.34 1.37 11.51
CA ILE A 63 -3.30 2.78 11.94
C ILE A 63 -3.43 3.77 10.76
N PRO A 64 -3.96 4.98 10.97
CA PRO A 64 -3.87 6.05 9.98
C PRO A 64 -2.42 6.31 9.56
N LYS A 65 -2.13 6.45 8.26
CA LYS A 65 -0.77 6.63 7.73
C LYS A 65 -0.01 7.82 8.33
N LYS A 66 -0.74 8.82 8.84
CA LYS A 66 -0.15 9.96 9.56
C LYS A 66 0.54 9.57 10.87
N LEU A 67 0.10 8.47 11.51
CA LEU A 67 0.64 7.94 12.76
C LEU A 67 1.78 6.93 12.56
N LEU A 68 2.15 6.60 11.30
CA LEU A 68 3.33 5.77 11.05
C LEU A 68 4.57 6.43 11.68
N PRO A 69 5.45 5.64 12.34
CA PRO A 69 6.71 6.12 12.90
C PRO A 69 7.54 6.87 11.85
N ALA A 70 8.26 7.91 12.28
CA ALA A 70 9.07 8.72 11.38
C ALA A 70 10.15 7.89 10.66
N GLU A 71 10.79 6.97 11.38
CA GLU A 71 11.77 6.02 10.84
C GLU A 71 11.16 5.15 9.74
N ARG A 72 9.99 4.52 9.99
CA ARG A 72 9.31 3.71 8.98
C ARG A 72 8.90 4.51 7.75
N LYS A 73 8.47 5.77 7.92
CA LYS A 73 8.20 6.69 6.79
C LYS A 73 9.47 6.99 5.98
N ALA A 74 10.62 7.14 6.64
CA ALA A 74 11.89 7.37 5.98
C ALA A 74 12.30 6.15 5.13
N GLU A 75 12.25 4.95 5.71
CA GLU A 75 12.53 3.69 4.99
C GLU A 75 11.65 3.52 3.74
N LEU A 76 10.34 3.75 3.88
CA LEU A 76 9.40 3.64 2.76
C LEU A 76 9.65 4.72 1.70
N LYS A 77 10.08 5.92 2.10
CA LYS A 77 10.45 6.99 1.18
C LYS A 77 11.71 6.64 0.40
N GLU A 78 12.72 6.08 1.05
CA GLU A 78 13.94 5.60 0.41
C GLU A 78 13.63 4.48 -0.59
N PHE A 79 12.87 3.47 -0.15
CA PHE A 79 12.39 2.40 -1.03
C PHE A 79 11.67 2.94 -2.27
N TYR A 80 10.75 3.89 -2.08
CA TYR A 80 10.04 4.54 -3.19
C TYR A 80 10.99 5.25 -4.17
N GLN A 81 12.01 5.96 -3.69
CA GLN A 81 12.96 6.62 -4.59
C GLN A 81 13.78 5.62 -5.41
N CYS A 82 14.09 4.45 -4.86
CA CYS A 82 14.85 3.42 -5.54
C CYS A 82 14.04 2.62 -6.58
N HIS A 83 12.71 2.55 -6.44
CA HIS A 83 11.88 1.62 -7.22
C HIS A 83 10.78 2.26 -8.06
N LYS A 84 10.52 3.57 -7.93
CA LYS A 84 9.55 4.27 -8.78
C LYS A 84 9.98 4.17 -10.24
N LEU A 85 9.03 3.80 -11.10
CA LEU A 85 9.17 3.79 -12.56
C LEU A 85 9.11 5.21 -13.15
#